data_AF-A0A072UGM3-F1
#
_entry.id   AF-A0A072UGM3-F1
#
_cell.length_a   1.000
_cell.length_b   1.000
_cell.length_c   1.000
_cell.angle_alpha   90.00
_cell.angle_beta   90.00
_cell.angle_gamma   90.00
#
_symmetry.space_group_name_H-M   'P 1'
#
loop_
_entity.id
_entity.type
_entity.pdbx_description
1 polymer ?
#
loop_
_entity_poly.entity_id
_entity_poly.type
_entity_poly.pdbx_seq_one_letter_code
_entity_poly.pdbx_strand_id
1 'polypeptide(L)'
;MRLGASSVLAEHEEIANFGKWILSIGEGNDASNENGEMNVEIPEDLLISNTINPLMSLIDFVYPDLNDNLGDPLFFQERGILAPTLNSVEHVNEYMMSLIPGEEKEYLSSDSICRSGENSDVQKLWNSKSLVETKGGMSSYADEKHRSGKWTV
;
A
#
# COMPACT_ATOMS: atom_id res chain seq x y z
N MET A 1 -12.27 5.71 -14.41
CA MET A 1 -10.89 6.17 -14.64
C MET A 1 -10.85 7.00 -15.91
N ARG A 2 -10.05 8.08 -15.98
CA ARG A 2 -9.80 8.80 -17.24
C ARG A 2 -8.38 8.44 -17.68
N LEU A 3 -8.23 7.90 -18.89
CA LEU A 3 -6.92 7.68 -19.49
C LEU A 3 -6.42 9.03 -20.01
N GLY A 4 -5.30 9.52 -19.47
CA GLY A 4 -4.70 10.79 -19.90
C GLY A 4 -3.96 10.62 -21.23
N ALA A 5 -3.92 11.65 -22.06
CA ALA A 5 -3.17 11.64 -23.32
C ALA A 5 -1.67 11.83 -23.04
N SER A 6 -0.85 10.84 -23.41
CA SER A 6 0.60 11.00 -23.42
C SER A 6 1.07 11.74 -24.67
N SER A 7 2.21 12.44 -24.56
CA SER A 7 2.89 13.14 -25.66
C SER A 7 3.69 12.21 -26.59
N VAL A 8 3.81 10.93 -26.25
CA VAL A 8 4.55 9.92 -27.01
C VAL A 8 3.58 9.02 -27.79
N LEU A 9 3.82 8.85 -29.09
CA LEU A 9 2.92 8.11 -29.99
C LEU A 9 2.75 6.63 -29.61
N ALA A 10 3.83 5.96 -29.16
CA ALA A 10 3.78 4.57 -28.72
C ALA A 10 2.89 4.38 -27.47
N GLU A 11 2.98 5.30 -26.51
CA GLU A 11 2.15 5.30 -25.31
C GLU A 11 0.66 5.50 -25.65
N HIS A 12 0.36 6.25 -26.72
CA HIS A 12 -1.01 6.44 -27.18
C HIS A 12 -1.63 5.14 -27.72
N GLU A 13 -0.85 4.30 -28.39
CA GLU A 13 -1.32 3.00 -28.89
C GLU A 13 -1.56 2.02 -27.75
N GLU A 14 -0.65 1.94 -26.77
CA GLU A 14 -0.81 1.12 -25.56
C GLU A 14 -2.04 1.53 -24.75
N ILE A 15 -2.21 2.83 -24.50
CA ILE A 15 -3.37 3.37 -23.80
C ILE A 15 -4.68 3.06 -24.55
N ALA A 16 -4.68 3.17 -25.88
CA ALA A 16 -5.84 2.83 -26.70
C ALA A 16 -6.16 1.32 -26.64
N ASN A 17 -5.14 0.46 -26.69
CA ASN A 17 -5.29 -0.99 -26.59
C ASN A 17 -5.83 -1.40 -25.22
N PHE A 18 -5.27 -0.84 -24.14
CA PHE A 18 -5.77 -1.06 -22.78
C PHE A 18 -7.22 -0.59 -22.62
N GLY A 19 -7.56 0.60 -23.15
CA GLY A 19 -8.92 1.11 -23.14
C GLY A 19 -9.89 0.20 -23.89
N LYS A 20 -9.48 -0.33 -25.05
CA LYS A 20 -10.26 -1.28 -25.83
C LYS A 20 -10.49 -2.60 -25.08
N TRP A 21 -9.49 -3.11 -24.37
CA TRP A 21 -9.60 -4.31 -23.54
C TRP A 21 -10.57 -4.11 -22.36
N ILE A 22 -10.48 -2.99 -21.64
CA ILE A 22 -11.44 -2.68 -20.56
C ILE A 22 -12.88 -2.55 -21.11
N LEU A 23 -13.04 -1.94 -22.28
CA LEU A 23 -14.36 -1.82 -22.92
C LEU A 23 -14.92 -3.18 -23.34
N SER A 24 -14.10 -4.08 -23.90
CA SER A 24 -14.58 -5.42 -24.30
C SER A 24 -15.08 -6.24 -23.11
N ILE A 25 -14.49 -6.05 -21.91
CA ILE A 25 -15.00 -6.64 -20.67
C ILE A 25 -16.41 -6.10 -20.34
N GLY A 26 -16.62 -4.79 -20.48
CA GLY A 26 -17.90 -4.15 -20.18
C GLY A 26 -19.02 -4.44 -21.18
N GLU A 27 -18.66 -4.72 -22.44
CA GLU A 27 -19.61 -5.06 -23.50
C GLU A 27 -20.10 -6.52 -23.44
N GLY A 28 -19.42 -7.38 -22.67
CA GLY A 28 -19.80 -8.79 -22.51
C GLY A 28 -19.69 -9.59 -23.81
N ASN A 29 -18.77 -9.19 -24.69
CA ASN A 29 -18.63 -9.78 -26.02
C ASN A 29 -18.10 -11.23 -25.98
N ASP A 30 -17.40 -11.60 -24.89
CA ASP A 30 -17.09 -12.99 -24.58
C ASP A 30 -18.27 -13.60 -23.81
N ALA A 31 -19.04 -14.42 -24.52
CA ALA A 31 -20.28 -15.01 -24.04
C ALA A 31 -20.12 -15.58 -22.62
N SER A 32 -20.92 -15.06 -21.68
CA SER A 32 -21.04 -15.67 -20.35
C SER A 32 -21.36 -17.15 -20.51
N ASN A 33 -20.72 -17.98 -19.69
CA ASN A 33 -21.04 -19.40 -19.64
C ASN A 33 -22.49 -19.60 -19.15
N GLU A 34 -22.97 -20.83 -19.14
CA GLU A 34 -24.32 -21.18 -18.67
C GLU A 34 -24.61 -20.76 -17.21
N ASN A 35 -23.58 -20.38 -16.45
CA ASN A 35 -23.67 -19.89 -15.07
C ASN A 35 -23.69 -18.36 -14.96
N GLY A 36 -23.58 -17.62 -16.08
CA GLY A 36 -23.47 -16.17 -16.08
C GLY A 36 -22.08 -15.65 -15.71
N GLU A 37 -21.06 -16.50 -15.71
CA GLU A 37 -19.68 -16.12 -15.44
C GLU A 37 -18.96 -15.80 -16.76
N MET A 38 -18.12 -14.77 -16.73
CA MET A 38 -17.27 -14.36 -17.85
C MET A 38 -15.81 -14.60 -17.47
N ASN A 39 -15.08 -15.30 -18.32
CA ASN A 39 -13.63 -15.43 -18.18
C ASN A 39 -12.98 -14.21 -18.80
N VAL A 40 -12.18 -13.49 -18.00
CA VAL A 40 -11.40 -12.35 -18.47
C VAL A 40 -9.95 -12.78 -18.60
N GLU A 41 -9.41 -12.74 -19.80
CA GLU A 41 -7.99 -12.95 -20.05
C GLU A 41 -7.22 -11.65 -19.75
N ILE A 42 -6.24 -11.73 -18.85
CA ILE A 42 -5.39 -10.60 -18.48
C ILE A 42 -4.21 -10.54 -19.46
N PRO A 43 -3.97 -9.39 -20.12
CA PRO A 43 -2.83 -9.21 -21.02
C PRO A 43 -1.49 -9.58 -20.37
N GLU A 44 -0.62 -10.25 -21.14
CA GLU A 44 0.66 -10.78 -20.63
C GLU A 44 1.60 -9.69 -20.07
N ASP A 45 1.54 -8.49 -20.64
CA ASP A 45 2.30 -7.31 -20.21
C ASP A 45 1.86 -6.79 -18.83
N LEU A 46 0.65 -7.14 -18.38
CA LEU A 46 0.14 -6.81 -17.05
C LEU A 46 0.39 -7.94 -16.03
N LEU A 47 0.92 -9.08 -16.47
CA LEU A 47 1.20 -10.22 -15.61
C LEU A 47 2.60 -10.11 -15.01
N ILE A 48 2.68 -10.34 -13.70
CA ILE A 48 3.95 -10.59 -13.03
C ILE A 48 4.29 -12.06 -13.27
N SER A 49 5.45 -12.33 -13.86
CA SER A 49 5.89 -13.69 -14.17
C SER A 49 5.89 -14.57 -12.92
N ASN A 50 5.38 -15.80 -13.05
CA ASN A 50 5.33 -16.75 -11.95
C ASN A 50 6.75 -17.17 -11.53
N THR A 51 7.13 -16.87 -10.30
CA THR A 51 8.44 -17.21 -9.73
C THR A 51 8.29 -18.09 -8.49
N ILE A 52 9.42 -18.60 -7.99
CA ILE A 52 9.49 -19.39 -6.76
C ILE A 52 8.96 -18.61 -5.55
N ASN A 53 9.10 -17.27 -5.56
CA ASN A 53 8.62 -16.40 -4.51
C ASN A 53 7.79 -15.24 -5.11
N PRO A 54 6.46 -15.39 -5.20
CA PRO A 54 5.60 -14.42 -5.85
C PRO A 54 5.56 -13.06 -5.12
N LEU A 55 5.74 -13.05 -3.79
CA LEU A 55 5.79 -11.79 -3.03
C LEU A 55 7.08 -11.03 -3.31
N MET A 56 8.22 -11.72 -3.39
CA MET A 56 9.47 -11.07 -3.78
C MET A 56 9.36 -10.50 -5.18
N SER A 57 8.82 -11.26 -6.15
CA SER A 57 8.64 -10.75 -7.51
C SER A 57 7.66 -9.59 -7.61
N LEU A 58 6.61 -9.55 -6.79
CA LEU A 58 5.73 -8.41 -6.68
C LEU A 58 6.46 -7.17 -6.15
N ILE A 59 7.27 -7.33 -5.10
CA ILE A 59 8.06 -6.24 -4.53
C ILE A 59 9.11 -5.75 -5.52
N ASP A 60 9.86 -6.64 -6.16
CA ASP A 60 10.89 -6.28 -7.16
C ASP A 60 10.28 -5.57 -8.38
N PHE A 61 9.07 -5.98 -8.78
CA PHE A 61 8.35 -5.35 -9.88
C PHE A 61 7.93 -3.91 -9.55
N VAL A 62 7.40 -3.67 -8.34
CA VAL A 62 6.92 -2.34 -7.94
C VAL A 62 8.07 -1.45 -7.45
N TYR A 63 8.98 -2.01 -6.66
CA TYR A 63 10.10 -1.35 -5.99
C TYR A 63 11.44 -1.97 -6.42
N PRO A 64 11.88 -1.75 -7.68
CA PRO A 64 13.15 -2.27 -8.16
C PRO A 64 14.32 -1.68 -7.36
N ASP A 65 15.34 -2.51 -7.12
CA ASP A 65 16.55 -2.11 -6.37
C ASP A 65 16.21 -1.45 -5.01
N LEU A 66 15.25 -2.04 -4.28
CA LEU A 66 14.67 -1.48 -3.05
C LEU A 66 15.75 -0.91 -2.09
N ASN A 67 16.81 -1.68 -1.84
CA ASN A 67 17.88 -1.30 -0.92
C ASN A 67 18.66 -0.06 -1.35
N ASP A 68 18.85 0.12 -2.65
CA ASP A 68 19.59 1.26 -3.21
C ASP A 68 18.75 2.54 -3.16
N ASN A 69 17.42 2.40 -3.13
CA ASN A 69 16.47 3.51 -3.17
C ASN A 69 15.86 3.89 -1.81
N LEU A 70 16.23 3.22 -0.71
CA LEU A 70 15.71 3.52 0.64
C LEU A 70 15.89 4.98 1.07
N GLY A 71 16.89 5.66 0.52
CA GLY A 71 17.21 7.06 0.83
C GLY A 71 16.42 8.09 0.03
N ASP A 72 15.63 7.69 -0.98
CA ASP A 72 14.88 8.59 -1.85
C ASP A 72 13.38 8.60 -1.51
N PRO A 73 12.86 9.69 -0.90
CA PRO A 73 11.43 9.79 -0.60
C PRO A 73 10.52 9.79 -1.84
N LEU A 74 11.00 10.28 -2.99
CA LEU A 74 10.19 10.34 -4.22
C LEU A 74 9.99 8.96 -4.83
N PHE A 75 10.96 8.06 -4.65
CA PHE A 75 10.88 6.68 -5.09
C PHE A 75 9.60 6.00 -4.59
N PHE A 76 9.31 6.11 -3.29
CA PHE A 76 8.13 5.50 -2.69
C PHE A 76 6.83 6.26 -2.99
N GLN A 77 6.88 7.56 -3.26
CA GLN A 77 5.68 8.38 -3.44
C GLN A 77 4.88 8.03 -4.70
N GLU A 78 5.55 7.62 -5.77
CA GLU A 78 4.92 7.30 -7.06
C GLU A 78 4.51 5.82 -7.18
N ARG A 79 4.71 5.03 -6.13
CA ARG A 79 4.58 3.56 -6.14
C ARG A 79 3.67 3.09 -5.01
N GLY A 80 2.99 1.97 -5.23
CA GLY A 80 2.10 1.41 -4.22
C GLY A 80 1.53 0.06 -4.62
N ILE A 81 1.43 -0.83 -3.63
CA ILE A 81 0.77 -2.12 -3.78
C ILE A 81 -0.62 -1.99 -3.15
N LEU A 82 -1.65 -2.22 -3.96
CA LEU A 82 -3.04 -2.22 -3.50
C LEU A 82 -3.52 -3.67 -3.35
N ALA A 83 -4.21 -3.93 -2.25
CA ALA A 83 -4.79 -5.23 -1.97
C ALA A 83 -6.28 -5.09 -1.57
N PRO A 84 -7.12 -6.08 -1.88
CA PRO A 84 -8.56 -6.00 -1.61
C PRO A 84 -8.92 -6.14 -0.12
N THR A 85 -8.03 -6.72 0.70
CA THR A 85 -8.29 -6.95 2.13
C THR A 85 -7.15 -6.42 2.99
N LEU A 86 -7.47 -6.05 4.23
CA LEU A 86 -6.48 -5.62 5.22
C LEU A 86 -5.44 -6.71 5.47
N ASN A 87 -5.85 -7.97 5.65
CA ASN A 87 -4.93 -9.09 5.89
C ASN A 87 -3.92 -9.24 4.74
N SER A 88 -4.35 -9.04 3.49
CA SER A 88 -3.44 -9.08 2.34
C SER A 88 -2.45 -7.91 2.35
N VAL A 89 -2.89 -6.71 2.74
CA VAL A 89 -2.01 -5.54 2.91
C VAL A 89 -0.99 -5.79 4.02
N GLU A 90 -1.43 -6.29 5.18
CA GLU A 90 -0.55 -6.62 6.31
C GLU A 90 0.52 -7.63 5.90
N HIS A 91 0.12 -8.70 5.19
CA HIS A 91 1.04 -9.73 4.74
C HIS A 91 2.14 -9.19 3.80
N VAL A 92 1.76 -8.32 2.86
CA VAL A 92 2.72 -7.68 1.95
C VAL A 92 3.64 -6.73 2.73
N ASN A 93 3.09 -5.91 3.62
CA ASN A 93 3.87 -4.95 4.40
C ASN A 93 4.87 -5.64 5.34
N GLU A 94 4.47 -6.71 6.02
CA GLU A 94 5.37 -7.49 6.88
C GLU A 94 6.51 -8.11 6.08
N TYR A 95 6.19 -8.67 4.91
CA TYR A 95 7.20 -9.25 4.03
C TYR A 95 8.16 -8.17 3.51
N MET A 96 7.65 -7.03 3.03
CA MET A 96 8.47 -5.90 2.58
C MET A 96 9.37 -5.36 3.69
N MET A 97 8.84 -5.19 4.90
CA MET A 97 9.62 -4.71 6.05
C MET A 97 10.76 -5.67 6.40
N SER A 98 10.57 -6.97 6.25
CA SER A 98 11.61 -7.97 6.50
C SER A 98 12.81 -7.87 5.54
N LEU A 99 12.64 -7.23 4.38
CA LEU A 99 13.69 -7.01 3.39
C LEU A 99 14.52 -5.76 3.70
N ILE A 100 13.94 -4.78 4.42
CA ILE A 100 14.59 -3.51 4.70
C ILE A 100 15.64 -3.73 5.81
N PRO A 101 16.92 -3.40 5.56
CA PRO A 101 17.96 -3.52 6.57
C PRO A 101 17.76 -2.47 7.68
N GLY A 102 17.79 -2.93 8.93
CA GLY A 102 17.69 -2.04 10.09
C GLY A 102 17.00 -2.70 11.27
N GLU A 103 16.89 -1.96 12.37
CA GLU A 103 16.09 -2.38 13.51
C GLU A 103 14.62 -2.01 13.29
N GLU A 104 13.73 -2.98 13.47
CA GLU A 104 12.28 -2.74 13.48
C GLU A 104 11.94 -1.79 14.65
N LYS A 105 11.10 -0.80 14.35
CA LYS A 105 10.55 0.12 15.35
C LYS A 105 9.05 0.03 15.35
N GLU A 106 8.50 -0.14 16.54
CA GLU A 106 7.06 -0.08 16.75
C GLU A 106 6.69 1.31 17.29
N TYR A 107 5.72 1.94 16.64
CA TYR A 107 5.17 3.22 17.05
C TYR A 107 3.75 3.00 17.55
N LEU A 108 3.52 3.24 18.83
CA LEU A 108 2.20 3.12 19.43
C LEU A 108 1.38 4.39 19.14
N SER A 109 0.14 4.20 18.67
CA SER A 109 -0.80 5.31 18.55
C SER A 109 -1.19 5.81 19.95
N SER A 110 -1.32 7.12 20.10
CA SER A 110 -1.76 7.76 21.34
C SER A 110 -3.09 8.46 21.08
N ASP A 111 -4.19 7.71 21.20
CA ASP A 111 -5.53 8.25 21.06
C ASP A 111 -6.07 8.68 22.43
N SER A 112 -6.01 9.98 22.75
CA SER A 112 -6.62 10.52 23.97
C SER A 112 -8.04 11.01 23.69
N ILE A 113 -9.04 10.55 24.46
CA ILE A 113 -10.41 11.07 24.38
C ILE A 113 -10.43 12.45 25.05
N CYS A 114 -10.48 13.52 24.24
CA CYS A 114 -10.71 14.88 24.75
C CYS A 114 -12.09 14.97 25.38
N ARG A 115 -12.17 15.05 26.71
CA ARG A 115 -13.40 15.46 27.41
C ARG A 115 -13.59 16.96 27.16
N SER A 116 -14.45 17.29 26.20
CA SER A 116 -14.82 18.68 25.86
C SER A 116 -15.43 19.39 27.08
N GLY A 117 -14.65 20.29 27.69
CA GLY A 117 -15.09 21.28 28.65
C GLY A 117 -14.34 22.58 28.44
N GLU A 118 -14.98 23.50 27.72
CA GLU A 118 -14.80 24.96 27.77
C GLU A 118 -13.40 25.54 27.44
N ASN A 119 -13.20 25.72 26.13
CA ASN A 119 -12.61 26.85 25.39
C ASN A 119 -11.16 27.35 25.66
N SER A 120 -10.51 27.60 24.51
CA SER A 120 -9.47 28.62 24.24
C SER A 120 -8.28 28.64 25.20
N ASP A 121 -7.11 28.13 24.83
CA ASP A 121 -6.34 28.62 23.70
C ASP A 121 -5.38 27.53 23.29
N VAL A 122 -5.13 27.41 21.99
CA VAL A 122 -4.17 26.49 21.41
C VAL A 122 -4.44 25.03 21.87
N GLN A 123 -4.93 24.13 21.00
CA GLN A 123 -4.08 23.77 19.87
C GLN A 123 -2.62 23.81 20.35
N LYS A 124 -2.30 23.15 21.48
CA LYS A 124 -0.94 22.72 21.82
C LYS A 124 -0.63 21.62 20.81
N LEU A 125 -0.79 21.90 19.50
CA LEU A 125 0.33 22.24 18.64
C LEU A 125 1.40 21.24 19.00
N TRP A 126 1.34 20.12 18.30
CA TRP A 126 2.50 19.28 18.15
C TRP A 126 2.92 18.45 19.37
N ASN A 127 2.29 18.52 20.54
CA ASN A 127 2.72 17.74 21.72
C ASN A 127 2.93 16.25 21.38
N SER A 128 4.12 15.67 21.32
CA SER A 128 5.45 16.09 20.84
C SER A 128 6.32 14.92 21.24
N LYS A 129 6.68 14.11 20.23
CA LYS A 129 7.40 12.83 20.29
C LYS A 129 6.48 11.62 20.48
N SER A 130 6.35 10.84 19.40
CA SER A 130 6.09 9.41 19.51
C SER A 130 7.03 8.82 20.56
N LEU A 131 6.49 8.09 21.53
CA LEU A 131 7.30 7.32 22.46
C LEU A 131 7.97 6.18 21.67
N VAL A 132 9.30 6.20 21.63
CA VAL A 132 10.12 5.09 21.13
C VAL A 132 10.39 4.20 22.33
N GLU A 133 9.86 2.99 22.33
CA GLU A 133 10.33 1.94 23.25
C GLU A 133 11.37 1.08 22.52
N THR A 134 12.63 1.27 22.86
CA THR A 134 13.66 0.24 22.64
C THR A 134 13.41 -0.89 23.62
N LYS A 135 13.27 -2.13 23.15
CA LYS A 135 13.15 -3.30 24.03
C LYS A 135 14.35 -3.39 24.98
N GLY A 136 14.19 -2.89 26.21
CA GLY A 136 15.19 -2.95 27.26
C GLY A 136 15.07 -1.82 28.29
N GLY A 137 14.23 -1.99 29.31
CA GLY A 137 14.29 -1.23 30.57
C GLY A 137 12.95 -0.61 31.01
N MET A 138 12.49 -1.03 32.19
CA MET A 138 11.25 -0.59 32.85
C MET A 138 11.07 0.95 32.95
N SER A 139 9.86 1.43 32.68
CA SER A 139 9.16 2.36 33.58
C SER A 139 7.64 2.31 33.38
N SER A 140 6.92 2.28 34.49
CA SER A 140 5.49 2.01 34.67
C SER A 140 4.60 3.26 34.59
N TYR A 141 3.41 3.16 33.97
CA TYR A 141 2.06 3.28 34.59
C TYR A 141 0.96 3.56 33.53
N ALA A 142 -0.24 3.03 33.83
CA ALA A 142 -1.60 3.37 33.39
C ALA A 142 -2.24 2.61 32.21
N ASP A 143 -3.26 1.81 32.57
CA ASP A 143 -4.36 1.28 31.76
C ASP A 143 -4.90 2.27 30.71
N GLU A 144 -4.97 1.88 29.44
CA GLU A 144 -6.10 2.23 28.57
C GLU A 144 -6.14 1.38 27.28
N LYS A 145 -7.36 1.10 26.82
CA LYS A 145 -7.73 -0.01 25.92
C LYS A 145 -6.98 -0.01 24.58
N HIS A 146 -6.31 -1.12 24.30
CA HIS A 146 -5.66 -1.42 23.03
C HIS A 146 -6.63 -1.33 21.83
N ARG A 147 -6.44 -0.33 20.97
CA ARG A 147 -6.61 -0.48 19.53
C ARG A 147 -5.22 -0.30 18.92
N SER A 148 -4.52 -1.40 18.73
CA SER A 148 -3.27 -1.42 17.96
C SER A 148 -3.62 -1.25 16.49
N GLY A 149 -3.66 -0.02 16.00
CA GLY A 149 -3.51 0.24 14.57
C GLY A 149 -2.02 0.25 14.27
N LYS A 150 -1.49 -0.86 13.74
CA LYS A 150 -0.11 -0.94 13.26
C LYS A 150 -0.08 -0.17 11.94
N TRP A 151 0.41 1.07 11.95
CA TRP A 151 0.66 1.84 10.75
C TRP A 151 2.14 1.74 10.43
N THR A 152 2.43 1.17 9.27
CA THR A 152 3.78 1.04 8.72
C THR A 152 3.93 2.10 7.64
N VAL A 153 4.97 2.94 7.77
CA VAL A 153 5.33 4.00 6.79
C VAL A 153 5.91 3.36 5.54
#